data_AF-A0A392U8M9-F1
#
_entry.id   AF-A0A392U8M9-F1
#
_cell.length_a   1.000
_cell.length_b   1.000
_cell.length_c   1.000
_cell.angle_alpha   90.00
_cell.angle_beta   90.00
_cell.angle_gamma   90.00
#
_symmetry.space_group_name_H-M   'P 1'
#
loop_
_entity.id
_entity.type
_entity.pdbx_description
1 polymer ?
#
loop_
_entity_poly.entity_id
_entity_poly.type
_entity_poly.pdbx_seq_one_letter_code
_entity_poly.pdbx_strand_id
1 'polypeptide(L)' 'MRFGHFHFSGLNYLSRKDYVSGLPVVNIPRGVCETCQIGKKHRDSFPTGKSWRATKLLEIVHSDLCSVEIPTP' A
#
# COMPACT_ATOMS: atom_id res chain seq x y z
N MET A 1 1.53 -17.94 19.48
CA MET A 1 2.24 -17.06 18.52
C MET A 1 1.27 -16.64 17.43
N ARG A 2 1.29 -15.39 16.96
CA ARG A 2 0.42 -14.91 15.85
C ARG A 2 1.31 -14.51 14.66
N PHE A 3 1.12 -15.15 13.51
CA PHE A 3 1.92 -14.88 12.29
C PHE A 3 1.46 -13.65 11.51
N GLY A 4 0.31 -13.08 11.88
CA GLY A 4 -0.28 -11.93 11.18
C GLY A 4 -0.56 -12.23 9.71
N HIS A 5 -0.44 -11.19 8.89
CA HIS A 5 -0.66 -11.24 7.44
C HIS A 5 0.60 -11.72 6.67
N PHE A 6 1.13 -12.88 7.07
CA PHE A 6 2.24 -13.53 6.39
C PHE A 6 1.81 -14.13 5.04
N HIS A 7 2.78 -14.39 4.17
CA HIS A 7 2.52 -14.96 2.85
C HIS A 7 2.01 -16.42 2.96
N PHE A 8 0.87 -16.74 2.32
CA PHE A 8 0.24 -18.06 2.41
C PHE A 8 1.17 -19.20 1.98
N SER A 9 1.94 -19.04 0.90
CA SER A 9 2.88 -20.06 0.46
C SER A 9 4.00 -20.29 1.48
N GLY A 10 4.40 -19.24 2.19
CA GLY A 10 5.38 -19.32 3.27
C GLY A 10 4.82 -20.04 4.49
N LEU A 11 3.58 -19.75 4.89
CA LEU A 11 2.91 -20.50 5.96
C LEU A 11 2.73 -21.98 5.61
N ASN A 12 2.31 -22.26 4.37
CA ASN A 12 2.19 -23.63 3.87
C ASN A 12 3.54 -24.35 3.86
N TYR A 13 4.62 -23.68 3.43
CA TYR A 13 5.97 -24.23 3.47
C TYR A 13 6.43 -24.57 4.89
N LEU A 14 6.30 -23.61 5.82
CA LEU A 14 6.69 -23.78 7.22
C LEU A 14 5.92 -24.93 7.88
N SER A 15 4.62 -25.02 7.64
CA SER A 15 3.79 -26.09 8.18
C SER A 15 4.15 -27.46 7.60
N ARG A 16 4.34 -27.57 6.28
CA ARG A 16 4.69 -28.85 5.62
C ARG A 16 6.09 -29.36 5.96
N LYS A 17 6.99 -28.46 6.34
CA LYS A 17 8.35 -28.81 6.76
C LYS A 17 8.47 -29.06 8.27
N ASP A 18 7.38 -28.90 9.01
CA ASP A 18 7.34 -29.01 10.48
C ASP A 18 8.40 -28.11 11.15
N TYR A 19 8.65 -26.93 10.57
CA TYR A 19 9.64 -25.98 11.08
C TYR A 19 9.11 -25.14 12.23
N VAL A 20 7.80 -25.17 12.48
CA VAL A 20 7.17 -24.43 13.59
C VAL A 20 6.20 -25.34 14.33
N SER A 21 6.49 -25.59 15.60
CA SER A 21 5.63 -26.40 16.45
C SER A 21 4.26 -25.75 16.64
N GLY A 22 3.21 -26.56 16.52
CA GLY A 22 1.82 -26.13 16.70
C GLY A 22 1.23 -25.32 15.55
N LEU A 23 1.92 -25.21 14.40
CA LEU A 23 1.36 -24.61 13.19
C LEU A 23 0.53 -25.66 12.41
N PRO A 24 -0.82 -25.55 12.35
CA PRO A 24 -1.63 -26.49 11.59
C PRO A 24 -1.33 -26.42 10.08
N VAL A 25 -1.66 -27.47 9.34
CA VAL A 25 -1.52 -27.52 7.87
C VAL A 25 -2.28 -26.37 7.23
N VAL A 26 -1.55 -25.41 6.68
CA VAL A 26 -2.11 -24.24 6.00
C VAL A 26 -2.23 -24.53 4.51
N ASN A 27 -3.46 -24.61 4.00
CA ASN A 27 -3.70 -24.67 2.56
C ASN A 27 -3.70 -23.27 1.94
N ILE A 28 -3.19 -23.15 0.72
CA ILE A 28 -3.17 -21.88 -0.01
C ILE A 28 -4.58 -21.62 -0.54
N PRO A 29 -5.23 -20.50 -0.15
CA PRO A 29 -6.56 -20.17 -0.65
C PRO A 29 -6.51 -19.78 -2.14
N ARG A 30 -7.62 -19.94 -2.86
CA ARG A 30 -7.75 -19.53 -4.27
C ARG A 30 -7.84 -18.00 -4.47
N GLY A 31 -7.74 -17.20 -3.41
CA GLY A 31 -7.92 -15.75 -3.43
C GLY A 31 -6.87 -15.00 -2.64
N VAL A 32 -6.96 -13.67 -2.66
CA VAL A 32 -6.08 -12.77 -1.90
C VAL A 32 -6.77 -12.30 -0.62
N CYS A 33 -5.97 -11.97 0.39
CA CYS A 33 -6.50 -11.29 1.57
C CYS A 33 -6.74 -9.82 1.24
N GLU A 34 -7.99 -9.35 1.36
CA GLU A 34 -8.38 -7.97 1.05
C GLU A 34 -7.57 -6.93 1.84
N THR A 35 -7.39 -7.15 3.15
CA THR A 35 -6.58 -6.27 4.00
C THR A 35 -5.12 -6.22 3.55
N CYS A 36 -4.53 -7.36 3.16
CA CYS A 36 -3.19 -7.39 2.57
C CYS A 36 -3.15 -6.65 1.24
N GLN A 37 -4.17 -6.84 0.40
CA GLN A 37 -4.25 -6.22 -0.92
C GLN A 37 -4.24 -4.71 -0.79
N ILE A 38 -5.04 -4.15 0.11
CA ILE A 38 -5.10 -2.70 0.35
C ILE A 38 -3.82 -2.21 1.03
N GLY A 39 -3.35 -2.89 2.08
CA GLY A 39 -2.20 -2.45 2.88
C GLY A 39 -0.84 -2.66 2.23
N LYS A 40 -0.73 -3.58 1.26
CA LYS A 40 0.51 -3.88 0.51
C LYS A 40 0.43 -3.43 -0.95
N LYS A 41 -0.67 -2.82 -1.39
CA LYS A 41 -0.77 -2.29 -2.75
C LYS A 41 0.31 -1.22 -2.95
N HIS A 42 1.18 -1.44 -3.92
CA HIS A 42 2.10 -0.41 -4.37
C HIS A 42 1.31 0.74 -5.02
N ARG A 43 1.78 1.98 -4.86
CA ARG A 43 1.14 3.12 -5.53
C ARG A 43 1.27 2.96 -7.04
N ASP A 44 0.17 3.09 -7.76
CA ASP A 44 0.22 3.11 -9.21
C ASP A 44 1.10 4.28 -9.68
N SER A 45 1.83 4.08 -10.79
CA SER A 45 2.65 5.15 -11.37
C SER A 45 1.77 6.34 -11.74
N PHE A 46 2.31 7.56 -11.60
CA PHE A 46 1.60 8.74 -12.05
C PHE A 46 1.36 8.67 -13.57
N PRO A 47 0.17 9.06 -14.06
CA PRO A 47 -0.06 9.14 -15.49
C PRO A 47 0.94 10.08 -16.16
N THR A 48 1.64 9.59 -17.18
CA THR A 48 2.53 10.39 -18.01
C THR A 48 1.75 11.07 -19.13
N GLY A 49 2.17 12.27 -19.55
CA GLY A 49 1.54 13.01 -20.66
C GLY A 49 0.17 13.62 -20.35
N LYS A 50 -0.40 13.41 -19.15
CA LYS A 50 -1.67 14.01 -18.72
C LYS A 50 -1.51 15.32 -17.93
N SER A 51 -0.28 15.74 -17.64
CA SER A 51 -0.05 17.01 -16.95
C SER A 51 -0.31 18.17 -17.92
N TRP A 52 -1.25 19.06 -17.59
CA TRP A 52 -1.33 20.35 -18.25
C TRP A 52 -0.05 21.12 -17.90
N ARG A 53 0.73 21.50 -18.92
CA ARG A 53 1.92 22.34 -18.78
C ARG A 53 1.73 23.61 -19.59
N ALA A 54 2.27 24.72 -19.09
CA ALA A 54 2.31 25.97 -19.83
C ALA A 54 3.22 25.81 -21.05
N THR A 55 2.72 26.21 -22.21
CA THR A 55 3.45 26.28 -23.49
C THR A 55 3.88 27.70 -23.80
N LYS A 56 3.26 28.70 -23.17
CA LYS A 56 3.58 30.13 -23.29
C LYS A 56 3.81 30.74 -21.91
N LEU A 57 4.52 31.87 -21.89
CA LEU A 57 4.71 32.65 -20.66
C LEU A 57 3.35 33.05 -20.08
N LEU A 58 3.20 32.82 -18.77
CA LEU A 58 2.01 33.18 -17.99
C LEU A 58 0.71 32.47 -18.41
N GLU A 59 0.77 31.36 -19.15
CA GLU A 59 -0.41 30.59 -19.55
C GLU A 59 -1.12 29.92 -18.36
N ILE A 60 -0.38 29.61 -17.28
CA ILE A 60 -0.92 28.96 -16.08
C ILE A 60 -0.34 29.63 -14.85
N VAL A 61 -1.22 30.01 -13.92
CA VAL A 61 -0.86 30.53 -12.60
C VAL A 61 -1.44 29.57 -11.55
N HIS A 62 -0.56 29.00 -10.73
CA HIS A 62 -0.96 28.18 -9.58
C HIS A 62 -0.89 29.05 -8.33
N SER A 63 -2.02 29.21 -7.66
CA SER A 63 -2.10 29.92 -6.37
C SER A 63 -2.55 28.94 -5.31
N ASP A 64 -1.91 28.99 -4.14
CA ASP A 64 -2.26 28.17 -2.98
C ASP A 64 -2.60 29.08 -1.79
N LEU A 65 -3.54 28.64 -0.95
CA LEU A 65 -3.93 29.36 0.26
C LEU A 65 -3.22 28.71 1.45
N CYS A 66 -2.38 29.48 2.13
CA CYS A 66 -1.77 29.05 3.38
C CYS A 66 -2.56 29.64 4.56
N SER A 67 -2.99 28.81 5.49
CA SER A 67 -3.52 29.27 6.78
C SER A 67 -2.37 29.52 7.75
N VAL A 68 -2.34 30.70 8.35
CA VAL A 68 -1.47 30.99 9.51
C VAL A 68 -2.33 30.86 10.76
N GLU A 69 -2.03 29.89 11.62
CA GLU A 69 -2.61 29.87 12.96
C GLU A 69 -1.98 31.00 13.78
N ILE A 70 -2.81 31.96 14.16
CA ILE A 70 -2.42 33.03 15.08
C ILE A 70 -2.66 32.49 16.49
N PRO A 71 -1.65 32.48 17.39
CA PRO A 71 -1.86 32.08 18.77
C PRO A 71 -2.94 32.96 19.40
N THR A 72 -4.03 32.34 19.88
CA THR A 72 -4.98 33.02 20.74
C THR A 72 -4.34 33.29 22.11
N PRO A 73 -4.59 34.44 22.75
CA PRO A 73 -4.10 34.73 24.10
C PRO A 73 -4.49 33.66 25.13
#